data_AF-A0A8S4MNC8-F1
#
_entry.id   AF-A0A8S4MNC8-F1
#
_cell.length_a   1.000
_cell.length_b   1.000
_cell.length_c   1.000
_cell.angle_alpha   90.00
_cell.angle_beta   90.00
_cell.angle_gamma   90.00
#
_symmetry.space_group_name_H-M   'P 1'
#
loop_
_entity.id
_entity.type
_entity.pdbx_description
1 polymer ?
#
loop_
_entity_poly.entity_id
_entity_poly.type
_entity_poly.pdbx_seq_one_letter_code
_entity_poly.pdbx_strand_id
1 'polypeptide(L)'
;MMSGSIVGTPIHMAPELFTGKYDSSVDVYAFGILFWYVCAGTVRLPHVFEQCASKDHLWNSVRKGARPERLPQFDDECWALMAACWAREPTARPLLGNVQPQLRRIMDRFTSRHEAPSAGNIPGS
;
A
#
# COMPACT_ATOMS: atom_id res chain seq x y z
N MET A 1 -26.49 -12.59 17.50
CA MET A 1 -25.06 -12.21 17.48
C MET A 1 -24.50 -12.73 16.17
N MET A 2 -24.12 -11.86 15.23
CA MET A 2 -23.60 -12.34 13.94
C MET A 2 -22.19 -12.90 14.15
N SER A 3 -22.09 -14.23 14.27
CA SER A 3 -20.85 -14.99 14.15
C SER A 3 -20.45 -15.08 12.68
N GLY A 4 -20.23 -13.93 12.06
CA GLY A 4 -19.55 -13.86 10.77
C GLY A 4 -18.07 -13.82 11.06
N SER A 5 -17.39 -14.97 11.00
CA SER A 5 -15.94 -15.01 10.97
C SER A 5 -15.46 -13.98 9.94
N ILE A 6 -14.65 -13.00 10.36
CA ILE A 6 -13.96 -12.13 9.42
C ILE A 6 -13.04 -13.04 8.59
N VAL A 7 -13.52 -13.42 7.40
CA VAL A 7 -12.74 -14.14 6.40
C VAL A 7 -11.98 -13.08 5.62
N GLY A 8 -10.76 -12.83 6.07
CA GLY A 8 -9.85 -11.83 5.50
C GLY A 8 -8.75 -11.50 6.50
N THR A 9 -7.64 -10.97 5.98
CA THR A 9 -6.61 -10.36 6.82
C THR A 9 -7.06 -8.92 7.11
N PRO A 10 -7.45 -8.55 8.34
CA PRO A 10 -8.14 -7.29 8.63
C PRO A 10 -7.42 -6.03 8.13
N ILE A 11 -6.10 -6.08 8.01
CA ILE A 11 -5.27 -4.99 7.52
C ILE A 11 -5.54 -4.62 6.05
N HIS A 12 -6.01 -5.56 5.23
CA HIS A 12 -6.35 -5.32 3.81
C HIS A 12 -7.81 -4.92 3.63
N MET A 13 -8.64 -5.00 4.67
CA MET A 13 -10.06 -4.69 4.59
C MET A 13 -10.27 -3.20 4.86
N ALA A 14 -10.86 -2.50 3.90
CA ALA A 14 -11.24 -1.11 4.07
C ALA A 14 -12.23 -0.97 5.24
N PRO A 15 -12.12 0.10 6.06
CA PRO A 15 -12.91 0.24 7.29
C PRO A 15 -14.43 0.27 7.06
N GLU A 16 -14.88 0.67 5.87
CA GLU A 16 -16.27 0.77 5.48
C GLU A 16 -16.90 -0.56 5.04
N LEU A 17 -16.13 -1.61 4.77
CA LEU A 17 -16.64 -2.89 4.27
C LEU A 17 -17.73 -3.50 5.20
N PHE A 18 -17.58 -3.29 6.50
CA PHE A 18 -18.53 -3.76 7.53
C PHE A 18 -19.80 -2.93 7.66
N THR A 19 -19.84 -1.74 7.06
CA THR A 19 -21.06 -0.93 7.02
C THR A 19 -22.08 -1.46 6.02
N GLY A 20 -21.68 -2.41 5.16
CA GLY A 20 -22.49 -2.96 4.08
C GLY A 20 -22.68 -2.00 2.90
N LYS A 21 -22.16 -0.77 3.00
CA LYS A 21 -22.15 0.24 1.94
C LYS A 21 -20.71 0.48 1.52
N TYR A 22 -20.32 -0.13 0.41
CA TYR A 22 -18.98 0.02 -0.15
C TYR A 22 -19.06 0.03 -1.68
N ASP A 23 -18.03 0.58 -2.31
CA ASP A 23 -17.85 0.64 -3.75
C ASP A 23 -16.48 0.07 -4.13
N SER A 24 -16.03 0.25 -5.37
CA SER A 24 -14.73 -0.22 -5.86
C SER A 24 -13.53 0.42 -5.15
N SER A 25 -13.72 1.45 -4.31
CA SER A 25 -12.62 2.07 -3.56
C SER A 25 -12.04 1.15 -2.47
N VAL A 26 -12.77 0.10 -2.07
CA VAL A 26 -12.24 -0.91 -1.13
C VAL A 26 -11.10 -1.73 -1.75
N ASP A 27 -11.15 -1.95 -3.07
CA ASP A 27 -10.10 -2.63 -3.81
C ASP A 27 -8.86 -1.72 -3.95
N VAL A 28 -9.06 -0.40 -4.10
CA VAL A 28 -7.98 0.58 -4.06
C VAL A 28 -7.26 0.55 -2.72
N TYR A 29 -8.02 0.46 -1.62
CA TYR A 29 -7.46 0.34 -0.28
C TYR A 29 -6.61 -0.93 -0.15
N ALA A 30 -7.16 -2.08 -0.55
CA ALA A 30 -6.45 -3.36 -0.51
C ALA A 30 -5.18 -3.33 -1.37
N PHE A 31 -5.24 -2.68 -2.54
CA PHE A 31 -4.09 -2.45 -3.41
C PHE A 31 -3.01 -1.61 -2.73
N GLY A 32 -3.37 -0.52 -2.02
CA GLY A 32 -2.39 0.28 -1.28
C GLY A 32 -1.61 -0.54 -0.26
N ILE A 33 -2.32 -1.38 0.52
CA ILE A 33 -1.70 -2.27 1.52
C ILE A 33 -0.80 -3.31 0.84
N LEU A 34 -1.26 -3.91 -0.26
CA LEU A 34 -0.46 -4.84 -1.05
C LEU A 34 0.79 -4.17 -1.60
N PHE A 35 0.69 -2.95 -2.12
CA PHE A 35 1.81 -2.22 -2.70
C PHE A 35 2.89 -1.92 -1.64
N TRP A 36 2.51 -1.67 -0.39
CA TRP A 36 3.46 -1.58 0.72
C TRP A 36 4.25 -2.87 0.91
N TYR A 37 3.60 -4.03 0.89
CA TYR A 37 4.29 -5.33 1.00
C TYR A 37 5.26 -5.56 -0.16
N VAL A 38 4.87 -5.18 -1.38
CA VAL A 38 5.72 -5.26 -2.57
C VAL A 38 6.96 -4.38 -2.41
N CYS A 39 6.80 -3.12 -1.99
CA CYS A 39 7.92 -2.21 -1.75
C CYS A 39 8.77 -2.63 -0.55
N ALA A 40 8.17 -3.22 0.48
CA ALA A 40 8.88 -3.68 1.67
C ALA A 40 9.71 -4.94 1.39
N GLY A 41 9.34 -5.72 0.37
CA GLY A 41 10.02 -6.97 0.01
C GLY A 41 9.89 -8.06 1.08
N THR A 42 8.83 -7.99 1.90
CA THR A 42 8.59 -8.92 3.01
C THR A 42 7.11 -9.29 3.07
N VAL A 43 6.81 -10.37 3.78
CA VAL A 43 5.43 -10.79 4.12
C VAL A 43 5.14 -10.60 5.61
N ARG A 44 6.08 -10.01 6.36
CA ARG A 44 5.91 -9.73 7.79
C ARG A 44 4.91 -8.61 8.01
N LEU A 45 4.11 -8.73 9.07
CA LEU A 45 3.19 -7.69 9.49
C LEU A 45 3.96 -6.38 9.77
N PRO A 46 3.44 -5.22 9.37
CA PRO A 46 3.98 -3.93 9.77
C PRO A 46 4.06 -3.84 11.31
N HIS A 47 5.08 -3.18 11.83
CA HIS A 47 5.37 -3.14 13.27
C HIS A 47 4.18 -2.58 14.09
N VAL A 48 3.43 -1.63 13.52
CA VAL A 48 2.21 -1.09 14.15
C VAL A 48 1.14 -2.15 14.42
N PHE A 49 1.17 -3.26 13.68
CA PHE A 49 0.21 -4.36 13.77
C PHE A 49 0.78 -5.60 14.47
N GLU A 50 2.09 -5.74 14.60
CA GLU A 50 2.73 -6.88 15.30
C GLU A 50 2.28 -6.99 16.77
N GLN A 51 1.98 -5.86 17.41
CA GLN A 51 1.54 -5.83 18.81
C GLN A 51 0.06 -6.25 19.00
N CYS A 52 -0.69 -6.40 17.90
CA CYS A 52 -2.09 -6.76 17.96
C CYS A 52 -2.26 -8.28 18.11
N ALA A 53 -2.53 -8.73 19.33
CA ALA A 53 -2.67 -10.16 19.66
C ALA A 53 -3.90 -10.87 19.05
N SER A 54 -4.88 -10.14 18.49
CA SER A 54 -6.09 -10.71 17.92
C SER A 54 -6.55 -9.97 16.67
N LYS A 55 -7.36 -10.64 15.84
CA LYS A 55 -8.00 -10.04 14.65
C LYS A 55 -8.85 -8.82 15.01
N ASP A 56 -9.54 -8.86 16.15
CA ASP A 56 -10.35 -7.74 16.65
C ASP A 56 -9.50 -6.54 17.06
N HIS A 57 -8.32 -6.78 17.65
CA HIS A 57 -7.35 -5.72 17.95
C HIS A 57 -6.79 -5.09 16.68
N LEU A 58 -6.38 -5.92 15.70
CA LEU A 58 -5.93 -5.43 14.39
C LEU A 58 -7.00 -4.55 13.75
N TRP A 59 -8.24 -5.03 13.73
CA TRP A 59 -9.37 -4.29 13.18
C TRP A 59 -9.59 -2.96 13.90
N ASN A 60 -9.63 -2.97 15.24
CA ASN A 60 -9.80 -1.75 16.01
C ASN A 60 -8.67 -0.74 15.75
N SER A 61 -7.44 -1.20 15.56
CA SER A 61 -6.32 -0.36 15.15
C SER A 61 -6.54 0.24 13.75
N VAL A 62 -6.91 -0.57 12.76
CA VAL A 62 -7.23 -0.10 11.39
C VAL A 62 -8.37 0.94 11.41
N ARG A 63 -9.42 0.69 12.19
CA ARG A 63 -10.58 1.59 12.36
C ARG A 63 -10.21 2.90 13.05
N LYS A 64 -9.26 2.87 13.99
CA LYS A 64 -8.68 4.06 14.62
C LYS A 64 -7.76 4.85 13.67
N GLY A 65 -7.45 4.32 12.50
CA GLY A 65 -6.59 4.96 11.51
C GLY A 65 -5.14 4.50 11.53
N ALA A 66 -4.81 3.41 12.24
CA ALA A 66 -3.48 2.82 12.14
C ALA A 66 -3.22 2.35 10.69
N ARG A 67 -2.04 2.68 10.16
CA ARG A 67 -1.58 2.35 8.82
C ARG A 67 -0.14 1.87 8.89
N PRO A 68 0.33 1.06 7.91
CA PRO A 68 1.72 0.64 7.86
C PRO A 68 2.69 1.82 7.93
N GLU A 69 3.80 1.64 8.62
CA GLU A 69 4.85 2.65 8.73
C GLU A 69 5.56 2.90 7.39
N ARG A 70 6.10 4.11 7.21
CA ARG A 70 6.98 4.40 6.09
C ARG A 70 8.36 3.80 6.36
N LEU A 71 8.80 2.89 5.49
CA LEU A 71 10.13 2.30 5.58
C LEU A 71 11.19 3.18 4.87
N PRO A 72 12.46 3.20 5.32
CA PRO A 72 13.50 4.05 4.75
C PRO A 72 13.79 3.81 3.27
N GLN A 73 13.56 2.58 2.79
CA GLN A 73 13.78 2.22 1.39
C GLN A 73 12.66 2.68 0.44
N PHE A 74 11.59 3.28 0.94
CA PHE A 74 10.49 3.73 0.09
C PHE A 74 10.79 5.07 -0.56
N ASP A 75 10.75 5.09 -1.89
CA ASP A 75 10.72 6.33 -2.67
C ASP A 75 9.47 7.15 -2.35
N ASP A 76 9.63 8.48 -2.37
CA ASP A 76 8.57 9.42 -2.03
C ASP A 76 7.32 9.25 -2.91
N GLU A 77 7.49 8.96 -4.19
CA GLU A 77 6.34 8.80 -5.11
C GLU A 77 5.60 7.49 -4.82
N CYS A 78 6.33 6.41 -4.56
CA CYS A 78 5.72 5.14 -4.15
C CYS A 78 4.93 5.31 -2.86
N TRP A 79 5.54 5.96 -1.87
CA TRP A 79 4.90 6.23 -0.58
C TRP A 79 3.65 7.09 -0.73
N ALA A 80 3.72 8.18 -1.51
CA ALA A 80 2.57 9.05 -1.75
C ALA A 80 1.41 8.30 -2.43
N LEU A 81 1.71 7.45 -3.42
CA LEU A 81 0.71 6.64 -4.11
C LEU A 81 0.03 5.63 -3.17
N MET A 82 0.81 4.82 -2.44
CA MET A 82 0.22 3.85 -1.49
C MET A 82 -0.54 4.57 -0.37
N ALA A 83 -0.05 5.73 0.08
CA ALA A 83 -0.69 6.54 1.11
C ALA A 83 -2.06 7.06 0.68
N ALA A 84 -2.18 7.52 -0.57
CA ALA A 84 -3.44 7.93 -1.16
C ALA A 84 -4.42 6.76 -1.30
N CYS A 85 -3.92 5.58 -1.68
CA CYS A 85 -4.74 4.38 -1.87
C CYS A 85 -5.45 3.90 -0.58
N TRP A 86 -4.82 4.00 0.59
CA TRP A 86 -5.42 3.57 1.87
C TRP A 86 -5.96 4.72 2.74
N ALA A 87 -6.32 5.84 2.10
CA ALA A 87 -6.95 6.97 2.77
C ALA A 87 -8.21 6.52 3.54
N ARG A 88 -8.45 7.15 4.70
CA ARG A 88 -9.60 6.81 5.55
C ARG A 88 -10.91 6.99 4.82
N GLU A 89 -11.07 8.13 4.16
CA GLU A 89 -12.28 8.45 3.40
C GLU A 89 -12.22 7.77 2.03
N PRO A 90 -13.23 6.95 1.66
CA PRO A 90 -13.33 6.32 0.33
C PRO A 90 -13.17 7.31 -0.83
N THR A 91 -13.78 8.50 -0.72
CA THR A 91 -13.76 9.53 -1.76
C THR A 91 -12.41 10.23 -1.91
N ALA A 92 -11.53 10.12 -0.91
CA ALA A 92 -10.17 10.66 -0.98
C ALA A 92 -9.20 9.71 -1.69
N ARG A 93 -9.62 8.46 -1.96
CA ARG A 93 -8.80 7.47 -2.64
C ARG A 93 -8.79 7.73 -4.14
N PRO A 94 -7.65 7.56 -4.83
CA PRO A 94 -7.61 7.65 -6.28
C PRO A 94 -8.43 6.52 -6.91
N LEU A 95 -9.04 6.79 -8.05
CA LEU A 95 -9.62 5.72 -8.86
C LEU A 95 -8.51 4.82 -9.40
N LEU A 96 -8.75 3.51 -9.54
CA LEU A 96 -7.75 2.58 -10.11
C LEU A 96 -7.26 3.04 -11.49
N GLY A 97 -8.12 3.66 -12.30
CA GLY A 97 -7.74 4.26 -13.58
C GLY A 97 -6.69 5.38 -13.47
N ASN A 98 -6.58 6.03 -12.31
CA ASN A 98 -5.57 7.05 -12.02
C ASN A 98 -4.32 6.45 -11.34
N VAL A 99 -4.47 5.33 -10.63
CA VAL A 99 -3.37 4.60 -9.99
C VAL A 99 -2.43 3.99 -11.03
N GLN A 100 -2.98 3.32 -12.05
CA GLN A 100 -2.18 2.65 -13.09
C GLN A 100 -1.17 3.59 -13.79
N PRO A 101 -1.56 4.78 -14.32
CA PRO A 101 -0.60 5.66 -14.99
C PRO A 101 0.45 6.23 -14.04
N GLN A 102 0.10 6.48 -12.77
CA GLN A 102 1.08 6.92 -11.77
C GLN A 102 2.10 5.82 -11.48
N LEU A 103 1.65 4.58 -11.28
CA LEU A 103 2.53 3.44 -11.07
C LEU A 103 3.45 3.19 -12.27
N ARG A 104 2.92 3.29 -13.50
CA ARG A 104 3.71 3.17 -14.73
C ARG A 104 4.82 4.22 -14.79
N ARG A 105 4.48 5.49 -14.52
CA ARG A 105 5.45 6.59 -14.49
C ARG A 105 6.57 6.33 -13.48
N ILE A 106 6.21 5.88 -12.28
CA ILE A 106 7.17 5.54 -11.22
C ILE A 106 8.09 4.41 -11.70
N MET A 107 7.52 3.35 -12.30
CA MET A 107 8.29 2.21 -12.81
C MET A 107 9.25 2.61 -13.93
N ASP A 108 8.81 3.41 -14.89
CA ASP A 108 9.63 3.89 -16.00
C ASP A 108 10.83 4.72 -15.49
N ARG A 109 10.63 5.53 -14.43
CA ARG A 109 11.70 6.29 -13.76
C ARG A 109 12.75 5.35 -13.13
N PHE A 110 12.33 4.24 -12.53
CA PHE A 110 13.26 3.26 -11.94
C PHE A 110 14.02 2.48 -13.01
N THR A 111 13.36 2.05 -14.08
CA THR A 111 14.00 1.32 -15.19
C THR A 111 15.00 2.21 -15.93
N SER A 112 14.64 3.48 -16.19
CA SER A 112 15.55 4.45 -16.84
C SER A 112 16.82 4.74 -16.03
N ARG A 113 16.76 4.65 -14.69
CA ARG A 113 17.94 4.78 -13.81
C ARG A 113 18.86 3.57 -13.87
N HIS A 114 18.32 2.38 -14.13
CA HIS A 114 19.10 1.16 -14.29
C HIS A 114 19.78 1.06 -15.66
N GLU A 115 19.26 1.75 -16.68
CA GLU A 115 19.81 1.76 -18.04
C GLU A 115 20.81 2.90 -18.31
N ALA A 116 21.12 3.76 -17.33
CA ALA A 116 22.12 4.79 -17.51
C ALA A 116 23.50 4.14 -17.77
N PRO A 117 24.13 4.35 -18.94
CA PRO A 117 25.39 3.69 -19.28
C PRO A 117 26.49 4.11 -18.32
N SER A 118 27.26 3.14 -17.83
CA SER A 118 28.52 3.41 -17.14
C SER A 118 29.40 4.25 -18.06
N ALA A 119 29.56 5.54 -17.75
CA ALA A 119 30.58 6.37 -18.35
C ALA A 119 31.94 5.85 -17.86
N GLY A 120 32.46 4.86 -18.57
CA GLY A 120 33.67 4.14 -18.20
C GLY A 120 34.28 3.45 -19.41
N ASN A 121 34.41 4.16 -20.52
CA ASN A 121 35.31 3.77 -21.59
C ASN A 121 36.11 5.02 -21.98
N ILE A 122 37.30 5.15 -21.40
CA ILE A 122 38.34 6.08 -21.87
C ILE A 122 39.11 5.31 -22.96
N PRO A 123 39.01 5.67 -24.25
CA PRO A 123 39.93 5.14 -25.24
C PRO A 123 41.17 6.04 -25.30
N GLY A 124 42.33 5.46 -25.01
CA GLY A 124 43.62 5.91 -25.53
C GLY A 124 44.42 6.90 -24.68
N SER A 125 45.46 6.38 -24.03
CA SER A 125 46.86 6.82 -24.17
C SER A 125 47.79 5.71 -23.71
#